data_AF-A0A0B7F3Q0-F1
#
_entry.id   AF-A0A0B7F3Q0-F1
#
_cell.length_a   1.000
_cell.length_b   1.000
_cell.length_c   1.000
_cell.angle_alpha   90.00
_cell.angle_beta   90.00
_cell.angle_gamma   90.00
#
_symmetry.space_group_name_H-M   'P 1'
#
loop_
_entity.id
_entity.type
_entity.pdbx_description
1 polymer ?
#
loop_
_entity_poly.entity_id
_entity_poly.type
_entity_poly.pdbx_seq_one_letter_code
_entity_poly.pdbx_strand_id
1 'polypeptide(L)'
;MLNMVQKLEAHACAEGMFLYALNVKRVLMPRKPVFDVEATRHSKTVIIAHVSPHLADASHSNNTLTYVAPFRVTTTSQPTVSSEGSPATWLNEDFRTWVSKTSSKIDPGKLAPFESGKQMCELEESMFVQRCLDSQKDGMDKPLTETGAKAFYDKLWGLVVEAKQNSRPEELRTLTYNPPSMWSHFQVRDYIEKELSAVDLDRLMPTMVPNPRRGKNFINDMGEAEFILALTSSNKDGENVSVEDAKALHTKLWKIENDTWNASRTETLAQRNPNGGTGAYDTFDEGQLSDPAIYALVYGNQPPPS
;
A
#
# COMPACT_ATOMS: atom_id res chain seq x y z
N MET A 1 15.08 -36.48 -15.46
CA MET A 1 14.39 -35.22 -15.08
C MET A 1 12.95 -35.44 -14.61
N LEU A 2 12.13 -36.27 -15.26
CA LEU A 2 10.75 -36.55 -14.81
C LEU A 2 10.65 -37.20 -13.41
N ASN A 3 11.55 -38.13 -13.07
CA ASN A 3 11.52 -38.83 -11.77
C ASN A 3 11.99 -38.00 -10.56
N MET A 4 12.59 -36.82 -10.78
CA MET A 4 13.08 -35.96 -9.70
C MET A 4 12.01 -34.97 -9.24
N VAL A 5 11.14 -34.55 -10.17
CA VAL A 5 9.99 -33.67 -9.89
C VAL A 5 8.89 -34.41 -9.11
N GLN A 6 8.57 -35.65 -9.48
CA GLN A 6 7.63 -36.48 -8.70
C GLN A 6 8.14 -36.83 -7.30
N LYS A 7 9.47 -36.97 -7.13
CA LYS A 7 10.07 -37.19 -5.80
C LYS A 7 10.02 -35.94 -4.91
N LEU A 8 10.12 -34.74 -5.49
CA LEU A 8 9.97 -33.46 -4.78
C LEU A 8 8.51 -33.17 -4.39
N GLU A 9 7.55 -33.51 -5.25
CA GLU A 9 6.11 -33.40 -4.92
C GLU A 9 5.68 -34.35 -3.81
N ALA A 10 6.21 -35.59 -3.79
CA ALA A 10 5.90 -36.54 -2.73
C ALA A 10 6.50 -36.14 -1.36
N HIS A 11 7.67 -35.49 -1.34
CA HIS A 11 8.31 -35.03 -0.11
C HIS A 11 7.61 -33.79 0.47
N ALA A 12 7.15 -32.86 -0.37
CA ALA A 12 6.42 -31.66 0.05
C ALA A 12 5.04 -31.98 0.67
N CYS A 13 4.41 -33.10 0.26
CA CYS A 13 3.13 -33.54 0.81
C CYS A 13 3.25 -34.11 2.23
N ALA A 14 4.44 -34.59 2.63
CA ALA A 14 4.68 -35.16 3.95
C ALA A 14 4.96 -34.10 5.05
N GLU A 15 5.32 -32.87 4.69
CA GLU A 15 5.74 -31.82 5.64
C GLU A 15 4.71 -30.68 5.82
N GLY A 16 3.50 -30.80 5.28
CA GLY A 16 2.44 -29.81 5.49
C GLY A 16 2.74 -28.42 4.89
N MET A 17 3.76 -28.28 4.04
CA MET A 17 4.01 -27.06 3.29
C MET A 17 3.11 -27.01 2.05
N PHE A 18 2.02 -26.25 2.14
CA PHE A 18 1.28 -25.80 0.96
C PHE A 18 2.16 -24.86 0.13
N LEU A 19 2.91 -25.40 -0.83
CA LEU A 19 3.47 -24.61 -1.92
C LEU A 19 2.31 -24.03 -2.73
N TYR A 20 2.03 -22.75 -2.54
CA TYR A 20 1.15 -22.00 -3.44
C TYR A 20 1.79 -22.00 -4.84
N ALA A 21 1.31 -22.87 -5.71
CA ALA A 21 1.66 -22.92 -7.12
C ALA A 21 1.10 -21.68 -7.86
N LEU A 22 1.68 -20.50 -7.60
CA LEU A 22 1.35 -19.22 -8.25
C LEU A 22 2.01 -19.04 -9.64
N ASN A 23 2.52 -20.12 -10.23
CA ASN A 23 3.25 -20.06 -11.51
C ASN A 23 2.41 -20.36 -12.75
N VAL A 24 1.07 -20.49 -12.66
CA VAL A 24 0.31 -21.06 -13.79
C VAL A 24 -0.46 -20.04 -14.65
N LYS A 25 -0.70 -18.78 -14.27
CA LYS A 25 -1.45 -17.83 -15.14
C LYS A 25 -0.92 -16.39 -15.12
N ARG A 26 -0.55 -15.88 -16.31
CA ARG A 26 -0.08 -14.49 -16.61
C ARG A 26 -0.92 -13.37 -15.97
N VAL A 27 -2.20 -13.64 -15.65
CA VAL A 27 -3.16 -12.68 -15.08
C VAL A 27 -2.97 -12.43 -13.57
N LEU A 28 -2.36 -13.37 -12.82
CA LEU A 28 -2.21 -13.26 -11.36
C LEU A 28 -0.89 -12.59 -10.92
N MET A 29 0.12 -12.51 -11.79
CA MET A 29 1.41 -11.89 -11.45
C MET A 29 1.31 -10.40 -11.02
N PRO A 30 0.50 -9.54 -11.67
CA PRO A 30 0.36 -8.13 -11.26
C PRO A 30 -0.45 -7.94 -9.98
N ARG A 31 -1.20 -8.97 -9.54
CA ARG A 31 -2.13 -8.92 -8.39
C ARG A 31 -1.64 -9.69 -7.17
N LYS A 32 -0.41 -10.22 -7.19
CA LYS A 32 0.25 -10.83 -6.02
C LYS A 32 0.07 -10.00 -4.73
N PRO A 33 0.32 -8.68 -4.69
CA PRO A 33 0.14 -7.89 -3.46
C PRO A 33 -1.32 -7.68 -3.02
N VAL A 34 -2.32 -8.10 -3.79
CA VAL A 34 -3.76 -7.96 -3.48
C VAL A 34 -4.33 -9.24 -2.86
N PHE A 35 -3.69 -10.39 -3.12
CA PHE A 35 -4.15 -11.72 -2.68
C PHE A 35 -3.17 -12.44 -1.74
N ASP A 36 -2.00 -11.85 -1.52
CA ASP A 36 -1.01 -12.34 -0.59
C ASP A 36 -1.32 -11.79 0.82
N VAL A 37 -1.63 -12.70 1.75
CA VAL A 37 -1.93 -12.37 3.15
C VAL A 37 -0.71 -11.77 3.86
N GLU A 38 0.50 -12.06 3.36
CA GLU A 38 1.76 -11.53 3.90
C GLU A 38 2.24 -10.26 3.17
N ALA A 39 1.48 -9.73 2.20
CA ALA A 39 1.87 -8.52 1.50
C ALA A 39 1.74 -7.29 2.42
N THR A 40 2.87 -6.68 2.75
CA THR A 40 3.02 -5.47 3.58
C THR A 40 2.48 -4.18 2.94
N ARG A 41 1.87 -4.24 1.74
CA ARG A 41 1.21 -3.08 1.14
C ARG A 41 -0.25 -3.02 1.60
N HIS A 42 -0.62 -1.95 2.30
CA HIS A 42 -2.01 -1.67 2.64
C HIS A 42 -2.88 -1.54 1.38
N SER A 43 -3.67 -2.57 1.09
CA SER A 43 -4.69 -2.57 0.05
C SER A 43 -6.06 -2.79 0.69
N LYS A 44 -7.03 -1.93 0.35
CA LYS A 44 -8.44 -2.19 0.69
C LYS A 44 -9.03 -3.00 -0.47
N THR A 45 -9.07 -4.31 -0.32
CA THR A 45 -9.60 -5.22 -1.34
C THR A 45 -11.09 -5.44 -1.11
N VAL A 46 -11.89 -5.12 -2.11
CA VAL A 46 -13.32 -5.47 -2.13
C VAL A 46 -13.52 -6.59 -3.14
N ILE A 47 -14.13 -7.70 -2.69
CA ILE A 47 -14.46 -8.84 -3.55
C ILE A 47 -15.95 -8.80 -3.83
N ILE A 48 -16.30 -8.64 -5.10
CA ILE A 48 -17.68 -8.63 -5.56
C ILE A 48 -17.95 -9.96 -6.26
N ALA A 49 -18.76 -10.80 -5.64
CA ALA A 49 -19.17 -12.09 -6.19
C ALA A 49 -20.49 -11.93 -6.95
N HIS A 50 -20.45 -12.11 -8.27
CA HIS A 50 -21.68 -12.14 -9.06
C HIS A 50 -22.21 -13.58 -9.12
N VAL A 51 -23.44 -13.78 -8.65
CA VAL A 51 -24.12 -15.09 -8.65
C VAL A 51 -25.45 -14.97 -9.38
N SER A 52 -25.82 -16.00 -10.14
CA SER A 52 -27.11 -16.05 -10.82
C SER A 52 -28.17 -16.55 -9.83
N PRO A 53 -29.37 -15.94 -9.78
CA PRO A 53 -30.44 -16.40 -8.91
C PRO A 53 -31.17 -17.64 -9.45
N HIS A 54 -30.82 -18.15 -10.63
CA HIS A 54 -31.49 -19.27 -11.27
C HIS A 54 -31.05 -20.63 -10.70
N LEU A 55 -32.01 -21.53 -10.50
CA LEU A 55 -31.74 -22.88 -9.97
C LEU A 55 -30.78 -23.70 -10.86
N ALA A 56 -30.85 -23.50 -12.18
CA ALA A 56 -29.95 -24.16 -13.14
C ALA A 56 -28.46 -23.80 -12.89
N ASP A 57 -28.20 -22.60 -12.37
CA ASP A 57 -26.87 -22.10 -12.10
C ASP A 57 -26.42 -22.34 -10.65
N ALA A 58 -27.18 -23.12 -9.87
CA ALA A 58 -26.91 -23.33 -8.46
C ALA A 58 -25.52 -23.95 -8.21
N SER A 59 -25.10 -24.91 -9.05
CA SER A 59 -23.77 -25.53 -8.96
C SER A 59 -22.64 -24.52 -9.19
N HIS A 60 -22.75 -23.70 -10.23
CA HIS A 60 -21.77 -22.67 -10.54
C HIS A 60 -21.74 -21.56 -9.49
N SER A 61 -22.91 -21.14 -9.00
CA SER A 61 -23.02 -20.13 -7.95
C SER A 61 -22.43 -20.62 -6.62
N ASN A 62 -22.63 -21.89 -6.27
CA ASN A 62 -22.03 -22.50 -5.08
C ASN A 62 -20.50 -22.52 -5.15
N ASN A 63 -19.94 -22.86 -6.32
CA ASN A 63 -18.49 -22.79 -6.53
C ASN A 63 -17.96 -21.37 -6.34
N THR A 64 -18.62 -20.36 -6.93
CA THR A 64 -18.24 -18.94 -6.75
C THR A 64 -18.28 -18.52 -5.27
N LEU A 65 -19.33 -18.90 -4.53
CA LEU A 65 -19.44 -18.60 -3.10
C LEU A 65 -18.37 -19.31 -2.27
N THR A 66 -18.03 -20.54 -2.64
CA THR A 66 -16.95 -21.32 -1.99
C THR A 66 -15.59 -20.65 -2.19
N TYR A 67 -15.30 -20.10 -3.38
CA TYR A 67 -14.07 -19.34 -3.62
C TYR A 67 -14.02 -18.01 -2.87
N VAL A 68 -15.18 -17.39 -2.60
CA VAL A 68 -15.25 -16.09 -1.92
C VAL A 68 -15.27 -16.24 -0.40
N ALA A 69 -15.70 -17.39 0.12
CA ALA A 69 -15.82 -17.65 1.55
C ALA A 69 -14.53 -17.39 2.37
N PRO A 70 -13.31 -17.77 1.92
CA PRO A 70 -12.07 -17.51 2.65
C PRO A 70 -11.72 -16.02 2.79
N PHE A 71 -12.31 -15.16 1.96
CA PHE A 71 -12.06 -13.72 2.00
C PHE A 71 -13.07 -12.96 2.87
N ARG A 72 -13.96 -13.66 3.59
CA ARG A 72 -14.85 -13.05 4.56
C ARG A 72 -14.04 -12.59 5.77
N VAL A 73 -13.57 -11.35 5.72
CA VAL A 73 -12.96 -10.69 6.87
C VAL A 73 -14.09 -10.22 7.79
N THR A 74 -14.17 -10.78 9.00
CA THR A 74 -14.90 -10.16 10.10
C THR A 74 -14.25 -8.80 10.34
N THR A 75 -14.94 -7.73 9.97
CA THR A 75 -14.45 -6.36 10.17
C THR A 75 -14.29 -6.12 11.67
N THR A 76 -13.08 -6.27 12.19
CA THR A 76 -12.71 -5.62 13.45
C THR A 76 -12.81 -4.12 13.17
N SER A 77 -13.85 -3.48 13.70
CA SER A 77 -14.01 -2.04 13.67
C SER A 77 -12.85 -1.43 14.46
N GLN A 78 -11.68 -1.30 13.83
CA GLN A 78 -10.66 -0.43 14.37
C GLN A 78 -11.23 0.99 14.36
N PRO A 79 -11.28 1.68 15.51
CA PRO A 79 -11.69 3.07 15.54
C PRO A 79 -10.78 3.82 14.58
N THR A 80 -11.37 4.39 13.53
CA THR A 80 -10.66 5.26 12.60
C THR A 80 -9.98 6.33 13.45
N VAL A 81 -8.65 6.31 13.49
CA VAL A 81 -7.86 7.39 14.08
C VAL A 81 -8.33 8.65 13.35
N SER A 82 -9.12 9.46 14.04
CA SER A 82 -9.71 10.67 13.52
C SER A 82 -8.55 11.56 13.12
N SER A 83 -8.35 11.78 11.81
CA SER A 83 -7.33 12.72 11.37
C SER A 83 -7.79 14.11 11.79
N GLU A 84 -7.17 14.64 12.85
CA GLU A 84 -7.35 16.03 13.27
C GLU A 84 -7.15 16.93 12.06
N GLY A 85 -8.21 17.62 11.63
CA GLY A 85 -8.20 18.50 10.47
C GLY A 85 -8.94 18.00 9.22
N SER A 86 -9.56 16.81 9.22
CA SER A 86 -10.42 16.42 8.10
C SER A 86 -11.73 17.21 8.07
N PRO A 87 -12.17 17.72 6.91
CA PRO A 87 -13.53 18.26 6.77
C PRO A 87 -14.63 17.28 7.16
N ALA A 88 -14.36 15.96 7.10
CA ALA A 88 -15.30 14.93 7.50
C ALA A 88 -15.53 14.83 9.02
N THR A 89 -14.70 15.48 9.85
CA THR A 89 -14.88 15.52 11.31
C THR A 89 -15.42 16.86 11.81
N TRP A 90 -15.60 17.84 10.92
CA TRP A 90 -16.07 19.18 11.29
C TRP A 90 -17.54 19.19 11.71
N LEU A 91 -17.81 19.88 12.82
CA LEU A 91 -19.17 20.23 13.19
C LEU A 91 -19.72 21.31 12.23
N ASN A 92 -21.02 21.56 12.28
CA ASN A 92 -21.66 22.58 11.43
C ASN A 92 -21.00 23.96 11.63
N GLU A 93 -20.68 24.33 12.87
CA GLU A 93 -20.05 25.60 13.21
C GLU A 93 -18.65 25.75 12.58
N ASP A 94 -17.85 24.69 12.64
CA ASP A 94 -16.51 24.65 12.05
C ASP A 94 -16.57 24.78 10.53
N PHE A 95 -17.49 24.05 9.89
CA PHE A 95 -17.69 24.11 8.45
C PHE A 95 -18.12 25.52 8.01
N ARG A 96 -19.08 26.14 8.71
CA ARG A 96 -19.53 27.50 8.40
C ARG A 96 -18.43 28.55 8.60
N THR A 97 -17.59 28.36 9.62
CA THR A 97 -16.41 29.20 9.85
C THR A 97 -15.41 29.07 8.70
N TRP A 98 -15.17 27.84 8.23
CA TRP A 98 -14.32 27.59 7.07
C TRP A 98 -14.87 28.21 5.78
N VAL A 99 -16.18 28.09 5.51
CA VAL A 99 -16.83 28.73 4.36
C VAL A 99 -16.63 30.24 4.39
N SER A 100 -16.88 30.87 5.55
CA SER A 100 -16.71 32.32 5.74
C SER A 100 -15.29 32.80 5.46
N LYS A 101 -14.30 32.00 5.87
CA LYS A 101 -12.87 32.31 5.68
C LYS A 101 -12.43 32.10 4.23
N THR A 102 -12.97 31.09 3.56
CA THR A 102 -12.51 30.64 2.24
C THR A 102 -13.18 31.39 1.10
N SER A 103 -14.44 31.80 1.29
CA SER A 103 -15.22 32.54 0.30
C SER A 103 -15.98 33.68 0.95
N SER A 104 -15.73 34.91 0.49
CA SER A 104 -16.53 36.08 0.88
C SER A 104 -17.91 36.10 0.21
N LYS A 105 -18.08 35.33 -0.87
CA LYS A 105 -19.25 35.37 -1.77
C LYS A 105 -20.39 34.45 -1.36
N ILE A 106 -20.08 33.39 -0.62
CA ILE A 106 -21.06 32.39 -0.20
C ILE A 106 -21.54 32.76 1.21
N ASP A 107 -22.86 32.68 1.44
CA ASP A 107 -23.44 32.77 2.76
C ASP A 107 -23.39 31.39 3.44
N PRO A 108 -22.58 31.20 4.50
CA PRO A 108 -22.49 29.92 5.20
C PRO A 108 -23.82 29.50 5.82
N GLY A 109 -24.67 30.46 6.20
CA GLY A 109 -25.98 30.16 6.80
C GLY A 109 -27.00 29.61 5.80
N LYS A 110 -26.88 29.96 4.52
CA LYS A 110 -27.70 29.42 3.44
C LYS A 110 -27.13 28.10 2.89
N LEU A 111 -25.80 27.99 2.81
CA LEU A 111 -25.13 26.81 2.24
C LEU A 111 -25.25 25.56 3.11
N ALA A 112 -25.06 25.71 4.42
CA ALA A 112 -25.13 24.62 5.39
C ALA A 112 -25.88 25.06 6.65
N PRO A 113 -27.23 25.20 6.59
CA PRO A 113 -28.02 25.62 7.73
C PRO A 113 -27.91 24.67 8.94
N PHE A 114 -27.80 23.36 8.69
CA PHE A 114 -27.72 22.32 9.72
C PHE A 114 -26.71 21.22 9.42
N GLU A 115 -26.16 21.18 8.20
CA GLU A 115 -25.27 20.13 7.76
C GLU A 115 -23.87 20.25 8.38
N SER A 116 -23.36 19.11 8.86
CA SER A 116 -21.96 18.93 9.29
C SER A 116 -21.02 18.85 8.10
N GLY A 117 -19.71 19.02 8.34
CA GLY A 117 -18.70 18.88 7.28
C GLY A 117 -18.71 17.50 6.61
N LYS A 118 -18.99 16.43 7.37
CA LYS A 118 -19.20 15.07 6.83
C LYS A 118 -20.29 15.04 5.77
N GLN A 119 -21.47 15.56 6.10
CA GLN A 119 -22.63 15.56 5.22
C GLN A 119 -22.34 16.39 3.96
N MET A 120 -21.64 17.52 4.11
CA MET A 120 -21.23 18.36 2.97
C MET A 120 -20.21 17.66 2.05
N CYS A 121 -19.33 16.81 2.60
CA CYS A 121 -18.38 16.01 1.82
C CYS A 121 -19.01 14.80 1.12
N GLU A 122 -20.20 14.36 1.53
CA GLU A 122 -20.93 13.24 0.93
C GLU A 122 -21.82 13.69 -0.24
N LEU A 123 -22.01 15.00 -0.42
CA LEU A 123 -22.77 15.56 -1.53
C LEU A 123 -22.06 15.31 -2.87
N GLU A 124 -22.86 15.06 -3.89
CA GLU A 124 -22.37 15.04 -5.27
C GLU A 124 -21.91 16.45 -5.69
N GLU A 125 -20.87 16.52 -6.54
CA GLU A 125 -20.33 17.78 -7.08
C GLU A 125 -21.43 18.69 -7.64
N SER A 126 -22.34 18.12 -8.44
CA SER A 126 -23.46 18.84 -9.07
C SER A 126 -24.37 19.52 -8.03
N MET A 127 -24.78 18.77 -7.01
CA MET A 127 -25.62 19.25 -5.92
C MET A 127 -24.91 20.30 -5.07
N PHE A 128 -23.62 20.11 -4.78
CA PHE A 128 -22.84 21.06 -4.00
C PHE A 128 -22.68 22.39 -4.74
N VAL A 129 -22.39 22.33 -6.05
CA VAL A 129 -22.25 23.52 -6.90
C VAL A 129 -23.56 24.30 -6.98
N GLN A 130 -24.69 23.61 -7.20
CA GLN A 130 -26.01 24.25 -7.20
C GLN A 130 -26.31 24.95 -5.87
N ARG A 131 -26.10 24.27 -4.74
CA ARG A 131 -26.27 24.86 -3.41
C ARG A 131 -25.39 26.10 -3.20
N CYS A 132 -24.16 26.11 -3.72
CA CYS A 132 -23.29 27.29 -3.65
C CYS A 132 -23.85 28.49 -4.42
N LEU A 133 -24.45 28.25 -5.60
CA LEU A 133 -25.08 29.30 -6.42
C LEU A 133 -26.33 29.86 -5.72
N ASP A 134 -27.16 28.99 -5.16
CA ASP A 134 -28.37 29.37 -4.42
C ASP A 134 -28.07 30.10 -3.11
N SER A 135 -26.89 29.85 -2.54
CA SER A 135 -26.44 30.41 -1.25
C SER A 135 -25.57 31.66 -1.41
N GLN A 136 -25.63 32.36 -2.55
CA GLN A 136 -24.88 33.60 -2.71
C GLN A 136 -25.37 34.69 -1.74
N LYS A 137 -24.46 35.56 -1.30
CA LYS A 137 -24.84 36.76 -0.54
C LYS A 137 -25.47 37.80 -1.45
N ASP A 138 -26.56 38.38 -0.96
CA ASP A 138 -27.30 39.44 -1.65
C ASP A 138 -26.46 40.74 -1.69
N GLY A 139 -26.48 41.46 -2.81
CA GLY A 139 -25.80 42.75 -2.97
C GLY A 139 -24.33 42.71 -3.40
N MET A 140 -23.87 41.61 -4.02
CA MET A 140 -22.52 41.56 -4.61
C MET A 140 -22.43 42.22 -5.99
N ASP A 141 -21.32 42.92 -6.25
CA ASP A 141 -20.99 43.52 -7.56
C ASP A 141 -20.85 42.48 -8.69
N LYS A 142 -20.47 41.24 -8.34
CA LYS A 142 -20.34 40.12 -9.28
C LYS A 142 -20.90 38.83 -8.67
N PRO A 143 -21.89 38.17 -9.31
CA PRO A 143 -22.46 36.93 -8.82
C PRO A 143 -21.43 35.80 -8.81
N LEU A 144 -21.68 34.76 -8.01
CA LEU A 144 -20.87 33.55 -8.04
C LEU A 144 -21.11 32.84 -9.37
N THR A 145 -20.04 32.58 -10.12
CA THR A 145 -20.11 31.79 -11.35
C THR A 145 -20.02 30.30 -11.02
N GLU A 146 -20.58 29.46 -11.89
CA GLU A 146 -20.50 27.99 -11.78
C GLU A 146 -19.04 27.52 -11.65
N THR A 147 -18.13 28.10 -12.43
CA THR A 147 -16.69 27.83 -12.32
C THR A 147 -16.12 28.17 -10.94
N GLY A 148 -16.60 29.25 -10.31
CA GLY A 148 -16.17 29.64 -8.97
C GLY A 148 -16.71 28.71 -7.88
N ALA A 149 -17.95 28.24 -8.03
CA ALA A 149 -18.55 27.24 -7.16
C ALA A 149 -17.83 25.88 -7.28
N LYS A 150 -17.46 25.48 -8.50
CA LYS A 150 -16.63 24.29 -8.73
C LYS A 150 -15.26 24.40 -8.08
N ALA A 151 -14.56 25.52 -8.28
CA ALA A 151 -13.27 25.75 -7.63
C ALA A 151 -13.37 25.73 -6.09
N PHE A 152 -14.52 26.09 -5.52
CA PHE A 152 -14.78 25.99 -4.09
C PHE A 152 -14.97 24.54 -3.63
N TYR A 153 -15.70 23.73 -4.41
CA TYR A 153 -15.79 22.28 -4.19
C TYR A 153 -14.41 21.59 -4.28
N ASP A 154 -13.61 21.94 -5.28
CA ASP A 154 -12.25 21.39 -5.44
C ASP A 154 -11.36 21.70 -4.22
N LYS A 155 -11.50 22.89 -3.62
CA LYS A 155 -10.80 23.25 -2.38
C LYS A 155 -11.23 22.39 -1.19
N LEU A 156 -12.54 22.16 -1.03
CA LEU A 156 -13.05 21.27 0.02
C LEU A 156 -12.50 19.85 -0.17
N TRP A 157 -12.53 19.34 -1.40
CA TRP A 157 -12.05 18.00 -1.70
C TRP A 157 -10.53 17.87 -1.56
N GLY A 158 -9.78 18.93 -1.89
CA GLY A 158 -8.34 19.02 -1.63
C GLY A 158 -8.00 18.78 -0.16
N LEU A 159 -8.76 19.38 0.76
CA LEU A 159 -8.60 19.14 2.21
C LEU A 159 -8.95 17.72 2.62
N VAL A 160 -9.95 17.08 1.99
CA VAL A 160 -10.28 15.67 2.23
C VAL A 160 -9.15 14.75 1.78
N VAL A 161 -8.56 15.02 0.61
CA VAL A 161 -7.43 14.27 0.08
C VAL A 161 -6.20 14.44 0.97
N GLU A 162 -5.88 15.67 1.33
CA GLU A 162 -4.78 16.00 2.24
C GLU A 162 -4.97 15.33 3.59
N ALA A 163 -6.15 15.39 4.20
CA ALA A 163 -6.43 14.70 5.46
C ALA A 163 -6.32 13.17 5.34
N LYS A 164 -6.71 12.59 4.20
CA LYS A 164 -6.51 11.15 3.94
C LYS A 164 -5.03 10.79 3.81
N GLN A 165 -4.24 11.64 3.14
CA GLN A 165 -2.79 11.49 3.06
C GLN A 165 -2.17 11.62 4.47
N ASN A 166 -2.63 12.65 5.19
CA ASN A 166 -2.71 13.01 6.61
C ASN A 166 -2.97 11.89 7.64
N SER A 167 -3.75 10.89 7.25
CA SER A 167 -4.15 9.77 8.13
C SER A 167 -3.30 8.52 7.96
N ARG A 168 -2.42 8.48 6.96
CA ARG A 168 -1.48 7.35 6.80
C ARG A 168 -0.49 7.33 7.97
N PRO A 169 -0.29 6.19 8.66
CA PRO A 169 0.79 6.04 9.63
C PRO A 169 2.11 6.62 9.12
N GLU A 170 2.84 7.32 9.99
CA GLU A 170 4.11 7.97 9.64
C GLU A 170 5.15 6.94 9.14
N GLU A 171 5.07 5.69 9.63
CA GLU A 171 5.89 4.58 9.13
C GLU A 171 5.63 4.23 7.65
N LEU A 172 4.47 4.60 7.10
CA LEU A 172 4.09 4.39 5.69
C LEU A 172 4.29 5.62 4.82
N ARG A 173 4.40 6.80 5.43
CA ARG A 173 4.72 8.07 4.74
C ARG A 173 6.21 8.24 4.57
N THR A 174 6.96 7.85 5.59
CA THR A 174 8.41 7.89 5.56
C THR A 174 8.90 6.68 4.77
N LEU A 175 9.80 6.95 3.82
CA LEU A 175 10.48 5.95 2.98
C LEU A 175 11.37 4.98 3.80
N THR A 176 11.31 5.06 5.13
CA THR A 176 12.26 4.49 6.09
C THR A 176 12.23 2.96 6.12
N TYR A 177 11.07 2.34 5.90
CA TYR A 177 10.94 0.88 6.00
C TYR A 177 10.99 0.14 4.67
N ASN A 178 10.76 0.84 3.55
CA ASN A 178 10.72 0.19 2.25
C ASN A 178 12.01 0.50 1.48
N PRO A 179 12.85 -0.49 1.12
CA PRO A 179 14.04 -0.23 0.32
C PRO A 179 13.66 0.44 -1.02
N PRO A 180 14.48 1.37 -1.55
CA PRO A 180 14.31 1.99 -2.86
C PRO A 180 13.93 1.01 -3.98
N SER A 181 14.45 -0.20 -4.01
CA SER A 181 14.10 -1.24 -4.99
C SER A 181 12.60 -1.61 -4.95
N MET A 182 11.93 -1.40 -3.83
CA MET A 182 10.51 -1.65 -3.63
C MET A 182 9.63 -0.39 -3.70
N TRP A 183 10.20 0.78 -3.96
CA TRP A 183 9.42 2.02 -4.12
C TRP A 183 8.50 1.97 -5.34
N SER A 184 7.29 2.49 -5.17
CA SER A 184 6.35 2.71 -6.26
C SER A 184 6.83 3.83 -7.19
N HIS A 185 6.20 3.93 -8.37
CA HIS A 185 6.48 4.99 -9.33
C HIS A 185 6.42 6.39 -8.70
N PHE A 186 5.33 6.70 -7.98
CA PHE A 186 5.16 8.00 -7.33
C PHE A 186 6.17 8.25 -6.20
N GLN A 187 6.51 7.22 -5.41
CA GLN A 187 7.50 7.36 -4.33
C GLN A 187 8.89 7.74 -4.86
N VAL A 188 9.32 7.10 -5.95
CA VAL A 188 10.58 7.47 -6.60
C VAL A 188 10.50 8.86 -7.19
N ARG A 189 9.38 9.19 -7.84
CA ARG A 189 9.17 10.50 -8.45
C ARG A 189 9.27 11.63 -7.41
N ASP A 190 8.53 11.52 -6.31
CA ASP A 190 8.54 12.49 -5.22
C ASP A 190 9.94 12.64 -4.59
N TYR A 191 10.66 11.52 -4.44
CA TYR A 191 12.02 11.54 -3.90
C TYR A 191 13.00 12.25 -4.84
N ILE A 192 12.96 11.95 -6.14
CA ILE A 192 13.80 12.62 -7.13
C ILE A 192 13.44 14.10 -7.23
N GLU A 193 12.15 14.46 -7.20
CA GLU A 193 11.71 15.86 -7.22
C GLU A 193 12.24 16.65 -6.02
N LYS A 194 12.25 16.02 -4.85
CA LYS A 194 12.74 16.61 -3.60
C LYS A 194 14.26 16.81 -3.62
N GLU A 195 15.01 15.83 -4.11
CA GLU A 195 16.48 15.90 -4.12
C GLU A 195 17.02 16.72 -5.29
N LEU A 196 16.37 16.65 -6.46
CA LEU A 196 16.77 17.31 -7.70
C LEU A 196 15.55 17.91 -8.42
N SER A 197 15.14 19.10 -7.99
CA SER A 197 14.00 19.81 -8.60
C SER A 197 14.22 20.19 -10.07
N ALA A 198 15.48 20.23 -10.53
CA ALA A 198 15.88 20.53 -11.91
C ALA A 198 15.57 19.39 -12.91
N VAL A 199 15.24 18.19 -12.41
CA VAL A 199 14.89 17.04 -13.25
C VAL A 199 13.47 17.19 -13.78
N ASP A 200 13.30 17.05 -15.09
CA ASP A 200 12.01 16.87 -15.73
C ASP A 200 11.55 15.42 -15.56
N LEU A 201 10.65 15.24 -14.60
CA LEU A 201 10.11 13.94 -14.22
C LEU A 201 9.17 13.37 -15.28
N ASP A 202 8.54 14.20 -16.11
CA ASP A 202 7.67 13.72 -17.19
C ASP A 202 8.48 13.12 -18.33
N ARG A 203 9.69 13.63 -18.53
CA ARG A 203 10.66 13.06 -19.46
C ARG A 203 11.39 11.84 -18.89
N LEU A 204 11.84 11.91 -17.63
CA LEU A 204 12.58 10.81 -16.99
C LEU A 204 11.69 9.59 -16.73
N MET A 205 10.47 9.84 -16.26
CA MET A 205 9.54 8.81 -15.80
C MET A 205 8.07 9.23 -16.04
N PRO A 206 7.58 9.10 -17.28
CA PRO A 206 6.20 9.44 -17.62
C PRO A 206 5.20 8.60 -16.83
N THR A 207 4.10 9.21 -16.39
CA THR A 207 3.06 8.58 -15.56
C THR A 207 2.10 7.69 -16.35
N MET A 208 1.88 7.98 -17.64
CA MET A 208 0.85 7.35 -18.47
C MET A 208 1.37 6.22 -19.39
N VAL A 209 2.51 5.61 -19.07
CA VAL A 209 3.05 4.49 -19.86
C VAL A 209 2.60 3.12 -19.31
N PRO A 210 2.46 2.07 -20.15
CA PRO A 210 1.96 0.75 -19.72
C PRO A 210 2.77 0.05 -18.63
N ASN A 211 4.01 0.50 -18.37
CA ASN A 211 4.84 0.04 -17.27
C ASN A 211 5.74 1.18 -16.79
N PRO A 212 5.23 2.06 -15.92
CA PRO A 212 5.98 3.24 -15.49
C PRO A 212 7.15 2.82 -14.62
N ARG A 213 8.29 3.51 -14.77
CA ARG A 213 9.52 3.22 -14.02
C ARG A 213 9.25 3.28 -12.52
N ARG A 214 9.73 2.28 -11.79
CA ARG A 214 9.61 2.12 -10.33
C ARG A 214 11.00 2.05 -9.73
N GLY A 215 11.06 1.98 -8.41
CA GLY A 215 12.32 1.97 -7.68
C GLY A 215 13.25 0.83 -8.08
N LYS A 216 12.68 -0.37 -8.31
CA LYS A 216 13.42 -1.51 -8.88
C LYS A 216 14.20 -1.14 -10.15
N ASN A 217 13.63 -0.33 -11.04
CA ASN A 217 14.28 0.01 -12.29
C ASN A 217 15.55 0.83 -12.06
N PHE A 218 15.53 1.74 -11.08
CA PHE A 218 16.67 2.62 -10.79
C PHE A 218 17.76 1.94 -9.95
N ILE A 219 17.41 0.93 -9.15
CA ILE A 219 18.37 0.23 -8.27
C ILE A 219 18.92 -1.05 -8.91
N ASN A 220 18.02 -1.89 -9.44
CA ASN A 220 18.36 -3.26 -9.86
C ASN A 220 18.54 -3.37 -11.37
N ASP A 221 17.72 -2.65 -12.15
CA ASP A 221 17.71 -2.83 -13.60
C ASP A 221 18.63 -1.83 -14.34
N MET A 222 19.04 -0.75 -13.67
CA MET A 222 19.82 0.34 -14.24
C MET A 222 21.19 0.42 -13.58
N GLY A 223 22.25 0.43 -14.39
CA GLY A 223 23.60 0.68 -13.89
C GLY A 223 23.85 2.16 -13.60
N GLU A 224 24.85 2.47 -12.77
CA GLU A 224 25.21 3.86 -12.40
C GLU A 224 25.37 4.78 -13.62
N ALA A 225 26.05 4.33 -14.67
CA ALA A 225 26.28 5.13 -15.87
C ALA A 225 24.96 5.44 -16.63
N GLU A 226 24.06 4.46 -16.71
CA GLU A 226 22.74 4.64 -17.33
C GLU A 226 21.87 5.57 -16.49
N PHE A 227 21.95 5.47 -15.17
CA PHE A 227 21.25 6.35 -14.22
C PHE A 227 21.65 7.80 -14.38
N ILE A 228 22.96 8.07 -14.40
CA ILE A 228 23.51 9.41 -14.60
C ILE A 228 23.08 9.96 -15.97
N LEU A 229 23.17 9.15 -17.01
CA LEU A 229 22.80 9.56 -18.36
C LEU A 229 21.30 9.85 -18.48
N ALA A 230 20.45 9.07 -17.83
CA ALA A 230 19.01 9.29 -17.81
C ALA A 230 18.63 10.59 -17.10
N LEU A 231 19.24 10.90 -15.95
CA LEU A 231 18.99 12.14 -15.21
C LEU A 231 19.49 13.38 -15.95
N THR A 232 20.73 13.34 -16.43
CA THR A 232 21.36 14.48 -17.12
C THR A 232 20.73 14.77 -18.50
N SER A 233 20.06 13.79 -19.10
CA SER A 233 19.28 13.96 -20.34
C SER A 233 17.83 14.38 -20.10
N SER A 234 17.37 14.40 -18.85
CA SER A 234 15.99 14.74 -18.46
C SER A 234 15.95 16.05 -17.68
N ASN A 235 16.57 17.11 -18.23
CA ASN A 235 16.61 18.43 -17.62
C ASN A 235 15.31 19.22 -17.90
N LYS A 236 14.85 20.02 -16.94
CA LYS A 236 13.83 21.05 -17.16
C LYS A 236 14.39 22.18 -18.02
N ASP A 237 13.52 22.88 -18.75
CA ASP A 237 13.91 24.00 -19.61
C ASP A 237 14.61 25.10 -18.79
N GLY A 238 15.93 25.24 -18.97
CA GLY A 238 16.75 26.30 -18.36
C GLY A 238 17.60 25.88 -17.14
N GLU A 239 17.44 24.67 -16.61
CA GLU A 239 18.24 24.14 -15.49
C GLU A 239 18.90 22.82 -15.88
N ASN A 240 20.22 22.68 -15.66
CA ASN A 240 20.94 21.46 -15.97
C ASN A 240 21.29 20.71 -14.68
N VAL A 241 20.98 19.41 -14.64
CA VAL A 241 21.43 18.52 -13.58
C VAL A 241 22.92 18.23 -13.79
N SER A 242 23.76 18.49 -12.78
CA SER A 242 25.19 18.16 -12.87
C SER A 242 25.41 16.64 -12.77
N VAL A 243 26.53 16.17 -13.34
CA VAL A 243 26.91 14.75 -13.26
C VAL A 243 27.18 14.35 -11.81
N GLU A 244 27.72 15.28 -11.03
CA GLU A 244 28.04 15.13 -9.61
C GLU A 244 26.77 14.95 -8.78
N ASP A 245 25.73 15.75 -9.04
CA ASP A 245 24.45 15.66 -8.36
C ASP A 245 23.71 14.35 -8.67
N ALA A 246 23.75 13.91 -9.94
CA ALA A 246 23.19 12.63 -10.34
C ALA A 246 23.92 11.45 -9.66
N LYS A 247 25.27 11.50 -9.56
CA LYS A 247 26.06 10.51 -8.83
C LYS A 247 25.78 10.51 -7.33
N ALA A 248 25.64 11.69 -6.74
CA ALA A 248 25.31 11.84 -5.33
C ALA A 248 23.93 11.23 -5.03
N LEU A 249 22.93 11.46 -5.90
CA LEU A 249 21.61 10.87 -5.77
C LEU A 249 21.64 9.34 -5.90
N HIS A 250 22.38 8.80 -6.88
CA HIS A 250 22.56 7.35 -7.04
C HIS A 250 23.16 6.72 -5.77
N THR A 251 24.19 7.36 -5.21
CA THR A 251 24.86 6.90 -3.98
C THR A 251 23.91 6.97 -2.78
N LYS A 252 23.13 8.05 -2.65
CA LYS A 252 22.11 8.19 -1.59
C LYS A 252 21.07 7.08 -1.68
N LEU A 253 20.55 6.80 -2.88
CA LEU A 253 19.58 5.73 -3.10
C LEU A 253 20.14 4.36 -2.69
N TRP A 254 21.35 4.01 -3.11
CA TRP A 254 22.00 2.76 -2.70
C TRP A 254 22.30 2.68 -1.20
N LYS A 255 22.63 3.82 -0.58
CA LYS A 255 22.80 3.87 0.87
C LYS A 255 21.49 3.56 1.58
N ILE A 256 20.39 4.18 1.18
CA ILE A 256 19.06 3.91 1.75
C ILE A 256 18.68 2.44 1.56
N GLU A 257 18.90 1.86 0.36
CA GLU A 257 18.67 0.44 0.10
C GLU A 257 19.39 -0.46 1.10
N ASN A 258 20.69 -0.25 1.28
CA ASN A 258 21.48 -1.05 2.19
C ASN A 258 21.06 -0.85 3.65
N ASP A 259 20.83 0.40 4.06
CA ASP A 259 20.44 0.74 5.43
C ASP A 259 19.08 0.10 5.77
N THR A 260 18.10 0.13 4.86
CA THR A 260 16.79 -0.50 5.08
C THR A 260 16.89 -2.03 5.20
N TRP A 261 17.67 -2.70 4.34
CA TRP A 261 17.89 -4.15 4.46
C TRP A 261 18.64 -4.53 5.74
N ASN A 262 19.62 -3.73 6.16
CA ASN A 262 20.37 -3.95 7.38
C ASN A 262 19.52 -3.72 8.63
N ALA A 263 18.65 -2.71 8.62
CA ALA A 263 17.69 -2.45 9.69
C ALA A 263 16.70 -3.61 9.83
N SER A 264 16.12 -4.09 8.73
CA SER A 264 15.20 -5.24 8.73
C SER A 264 15.87 -6.51 9.28
N ARG A 265 17.13 -6.77 8.91
CA ARG A 265 17.91 -7.88 9.48
C ARG A 265 18.16 -7.73 10.98
N THR A 266 18.49 -6.53 11.44
CA THR A 266 18.76 -6.24 12.84
C THR A 266 17.50 -6.41 13.69
N GLU A 267 16.35 -5.96 13.20
CA GLU A 267 15.05 -6.15 13.83
C GLU A 267 14.67 -7.63 13.91
N THR A 268 14.85 -8.39 12.81
CA THR A 268 14.61 -9.84 12.77
C THR A 268 15.50 -10.59 13.77
N LEU A 269 16.76 -10.16 13.93
CA LEU A 269 17.69 -10.73 14.90
C LEU A 269 17.34 -10.33 16.34
N ALA A 270 16.87 -9.11 16.58
CA ALA A 270 16.45 -8.64 17.90
C ALA A 270 15.15 -9.31 18.39
N GLN A 271 14.26 -9.67 17.48
CA GLN A 271 13.06 -10.47 17.78
C GLN A 271 13.40 -11.94 18.09
N ARG A 272 14.62 -12.39 17.79
CA ARG A 272 15.11 -13.71 18.16
C ARG A 272 15.59 -13.67 19.61
N ASN A 273 14.75 -14.20 20.50
CA ASN A 273 14.92 -14.15 21.96
C ASN A 273 16.33 -14.57 22.42
N PRO A 274 17.10 -13.72 23.15
CA PRO A 274 18.47 -14.05 23.54
C PRO A 274 18.57 -15.00 24.74
N ASN A 275 17.48 -15.30 25.45
CA ASN A 275 17.42 -16.32 26.51
C ASN A 275 15.97 -16.81 26.70
N GLY A 276 15.62 -18.00 26.20
CA GLY A 276 14.33 -18.61 26.48
C GLY A 276 13.90 -19.60 25.41
N GLY A 277 14.42 -20.83 25.51
CA GLY A 277 14.01 -21.95 24.68
C GLY A 277 12.55 -22.35 24.91
N THR A 278 11.90 -22.76 23.83
CA THR A 278 10.91 -23.84 23.75
C THR A 278 10.63 -24.06 22.27
N GLY A 279 11.61 -24.69 21.61
CA GLY A 279 11.53 -25.10 20.21
C GLY A 279 12.08 -26.50 20.05
N ALA A 280 11.38 -27.47 20.68
CA ALA A 280 11.28 -28.91 20.46
C ALA A 280 12.39 -29.79 19.83
N TYR A 281 13.61 -29.33 19.49
CA TYR A 281 14.54 -30.14 18.69
C TYR A 281 16.03 -30.11 19.08
N ASP A 282 16.43 -29.54 20.22
CA ASP A 282 17.86 -29.51 20.58
C ASP A 282 18.10 -29.78 22.07
N THR A 283 17.87 -31.02 22.50
CA THR A 283 18.68 -31.65 23.57
C THR A 283 18.58 -33.17 23.39
N PHE A 284 19.61 -33.78 22.80
CA PHE A 284 19.77 -35.24 22.81
C PHE A 284 20.25 -35.62 24.22
N ASP A 285 19.32 -35.98 25.09
CA ASP A 285 19.62 -36.48 26.44
C ASP A 285 19.82 -38.01 26.36
N GLU A 286 21.08 -38.45 26.38
CA GLU A 286 21.45 -39.87 26.31
C GLU A 286 20.83 -40.72 27.44
N GLY A 287 20.35 -40.09 28.53
CA GLY A 287 19.69 -40.79 29.63
C GLY A 287 18.33 -41.41 29.27
N GLN A 288 17.62 -40.85 28.28
CA GLN A 288 16.28 -41.31 27.90
C GLN A 288 16.27 -42.52 26.95
N LEU A 289 17.43 -42.94 26.41
CA LEU A 289 17.53 -44.15 25.59
C LEU A 289 17.39 -45.46 26.38
N SER A 290 17.39 -45.38 27.71
CA SER A 290 17.19 -46.55 28.59
C SER A 290 15.72 -46.93 28.76
N ASP A 291 14.78 -46.10 28.28
CA ASP A 291 13.35 -46.44 28.24
C ASP A 291 13.07 -47.36 27.03
N PRO A 292 12.63 -48.61 27.26
CA PRO A 292 12.38 -49.58 26.18
C PRO A 292 11.33 -49.11 25.17
N ALA A 293 10.40 -48.25 25.58
CA ALA A 293 9.36 -47.72 24.70
C ALA A 293 9.91 -46.67 23.72
N ILE A 294 10.89 -45.89 24.15
CA ILE A 294 11.54 -44.86 23.32
C ILE A 294 12.55 -45.52 22.37
N TYR A 295 13.30 -46.53 22.84
CA TYR A 295 14.24 -47.27 21.99
C TYR A 295 13.54 -47.95 20.80
N ALA A 296 12.38 -48.58 21.03
CA ALA A 296 11.61 -49.27 19.99
C ALA A 296 11.04 -48.31 18.92
N LEU A 297 10.76 -47.05 19.27
CA LEU A 297 10.30 -46.03 18.32
C LEU A 297 11.42 -45.52 17.42
N VAL A 298 12.66 -45.47 17.92
CA VAL A 298 13.81 -44.94 17.19
C VAL A 298 14.53 -46.02 16.37
N TYR A 299 14.65 -47.24 16.90
CA TYR A 299 15.44 -48.33 16.28
C TYR A 299 14.60 -49.54 15.84
N GLY A 300 13.28 -49.54 16.07
CA GLY A 300 12.42 -50.70 15.84
C GLY A 300 12.69 -51.86 16.81
N ASN A 301 12.06 -53.02 16.59
CA ASN A 301 12.14 -54.22 17.46
C ASN A 301 13.50 -54.96 17.39
N GLN A 302 14.62 -54.27 17.18
CA GLN A 302 15.95 -54.87 17.28
C GLN A 302 16.38 -54.92 18.75
N PRO A 303 16.88 -56.06 19.26
CA PRO A 303 17.41 -56.11 20.62
C PRO A 303 18.71 -55.28 20.71
N PRO A 304 18.95 -54.57 21.83
CA PRO A 304 20.13 -53.72 21.98
C PRO A 304 21.42 -54.57 21.94
N PRO A 305 22.52 -54.04 21.38
CA PRO A 305 23.79 -54.74 21.34
C PRO A 305 24.33 -54.96 22.76
N SER A 306 24.90 -56.15 22.97
CA SER A 306 25.46 -56.63 24.25
C SER A 306 26.71 -55.88 24.68
#